data_AF-A0A6V7IBP2-F1
#
_entry.id   AF-A0A6V7IBP2-F1
#
_cell.length_a   1.000
_cell.length_b   1.000
_cell.length_c   1.000
_cell.angle_alpha   90.00
_cell.angle_beta   90.00
_cell.angle_gamma   90.00
#
_symmetry.space_group_name_H-M   'P 1'
#
loop_
_entity.id
_entity.type
_entity.pdbx_description
1 polymer ?
#
loop_
_entity_poly.entity_id
_entity_poly.type
_entity_poly.pdbx_seq_one_letter_code
_entity_poly.pdbx_strand_id
1 'polypeptide(L)' 'LGSKKTWLPDLEFSTKTNWINNEVPVGDSKIKFPLNLQHSVGLPLIGDLSFSSIELSSRGSLLLPLNGKIE' A
#
# COMPACT_ATOMS: atom_id res chain seq x y z
N LEU A 1 -34.90 2.53 10.15
CA LEU A 1 -34.08 1.99 9.04
C LEU A 1 -32.89 2.94 8.85
N GLY A 2 -31.71 2.57 9.35
CA GLY A 2 -30.53 3.43 9.28
C GLY A 2 -29.95 3.46 7.86
N SER A 3 -29.66 4.65 7.34
CA SER A 3 -29.04 4.85 6.04
C SER A 3 -27.67 4.16 6.00
N LYS A 4 -27.44 3.35 4.97
CA LYS A 4 -26.16 2.70 4.71
C LYS A 4 -25.08 3.77 4.52
N LYS A 5 -23.95 3.65 5.24
CA LYS A 5 -22.75 4.46 5.04
C LYS A 5 -21.69 3.60 4.35
N THR A 6 -21.01 4.17 3.35
CA THR A 6 -19.90 3.54 2.65
C THR A 6 -18.62 4.27 3.02
N TRP A 7 -17.61 3.52 3.46
CA TRP A 7 -16.26 4.03 3.64
C TRP A 7 -15.60 4.18 2.26
N LEU A 8 -15.18 5.39 1.92
CA LEU A 8 -14.48 5.73 0.67
C LEU A 8 -12.95 5.75 0.72
N PRO A 9 -12.29 5.87 1.90
CA PRO A 9 -10.83 5.85 1.96
C PRO A 9 -10.25 4.54 1.46
N ASP A 10 -9.30 4.68 0.55
CA ASP A 10 -8.59 3.61 -0.11
C ASP A 10 -7.12 3.73 0.29
N LEU A 11 -6.55 2.68 0.87
CA LEU A 11 -5.12 2.58 1.20
C LEU A 11 -4.42 1.52 0.34
N GLU A 12 -5.03 1.12 -0.77
CA GLU A 12 -4.45 0.16 -1.71
C GLU A 12 -3.22 0.77 -2.38
N PHE A 13 -2.19 -0.07 -2.52
CA PHE A 13 -0.92 0.31 -3.14
C PHE A 13 -1.10 0.76 -4.59
N SER A 14 -2.05 0.20 -5.33
CA SER A 14 -2.31 0.54 -6.74
C SER A 14 -3.02 1.88 -6.95
N THR A 15 -3.49 2.53 -5.87
CA THR A 15 -4.28 3.74 -5.98
C THR A 15 -3.37 4.95 -6.12
N LYS A 16 -3.39 5.56 -7.32
CA LYS A 16 -2.52 6.68 -7.70
C LYS A 16 -2.48 7.80 -6.66
N THR A 17 -3.64 8.20 -6.15
CA THR A 17 -3.76 9.31 -5.19
C THR A 17 -3.15 9.04 -3.82
N ASN A 18 -2.77 7.79 -3.52
CA ASN A 18 -2.05 7.44 -2.29
C ASN A 18 -0.55 7.74 -2.37
N TRP A 19 -0.05 8.05 -3.57
CA TRP A 19 1.36 8.34 -3.83
C TRP A 19 1.61 9.82 -4.04
N ILE A 20 2.83 10.24 -3.70
CA ILE A 20 3.33 11.57 -4.04
C ILE A 20 3.26 11.74 -5.57
N ASN A 21 2.79 12.90 -6.02
CA ASN A 21 2.59 13.24 -7.44
C ASN A 21 1.55 12.39 -8.20
N ASN A 22 0.75 11.58 -7.51
CA ASN A 22 -0.21 10.64 -8.12
C ASN A 22 0.43 9.55 -8.99
N GLU A 23 1.67 9.15 -8.67
CA GLU A 23 2.43 8.16 -9.42
C GLU A 23 2.63 6.87 -8.64
N VAL A 24 2.07 5.78 -9.13
CA VAL A 24 2.29 4.45 -8.54
C VAL A 24 3.71 4.00 -8.90
N PRO A 25 4.52 3.56 -7.92
CA PRO A 25 5.84 3.00 -8.18
C PRO A 25 5.78 1.78 -9.12
N VAL A 26 6.76 1.69 -10.01
CA VAL A 26 6.88 0.60 -11.01
C VAL A 26 8.30 0.05 -11.04
N GLY A 27 8.44 -1.23 -11.41
CA GLY A 27 9.74 -1.91 -11.46
C GLY A 27 10.50 -1.80 -10.13
N ASP A 28 11.83 -1.74 -10.16
CA ASP A 28 12.69 -1.76 -8.97
C ASP A 28 12.72 -0.44 -8.17
N SER A 29 11.57 0.20 -8.02
CA SER A 29 11.39 1.41 -7.23
C SER A 29 11.76 1.19 -5.76
N LYS A 30 12.21 2.26 -5.11
CA LYS A 30 12.42 2.31 -3.65
C LYS A 30 11.14 2.80 -3.00
N ILE A 31 10.57 1.98 -2.12
CA ILE A 31 9.34 2.29 -1.40
C ILE A 31 9.71 2.83 -0.02
N LYS A 32 9.13 3.96 0.35
CA LYS A 32 9.33 4.57 1.67
C LYS A 32 8.02 5.02 2.27
N PHE A 33 7.69 4.44 3.42
CA PHE A 33 6.55 4.85 4.22
C PHE A 33 6.98 5.90 5.26
N PRO A 34 6.13 6.90 5.57
CA PRO A 34 6.46 7.90 6.58
C PRO A 34 6.64 7.26 7.97
N LEU A 35 7.80 7.47 8.60
CA LEU A 35 8.22 6.77 9.82
C LEU A 35 7.24 6.91 11.00
N ASN A 36 6.59 8.07 11.12
CA ASN A 36 5.75 8.43 12.26
C ASN A 36 4.25 8.14 12.03
N LEU A 37 3.88 7.72 10.81
CA LEU A 37 2.49 7.48 10.44
C LEU A 37 2.10 6.02 10.68
N GLN A 38 1.02 5.80 11.42
CA GLN A 38 0.39 4.48 11.55
C GLN A 38 -0.53 4.25 10.35
N HIS A 39 -0.27 3.20 9.57
CA HIS A 39 -1.09 2.81 8.43
C HIS A 39 -0.91 1.33 8.13
N SER A 40 -1.93 0.74 7.51
CA SER A 40 -1.87 -0.59 6.92
C SER A 40 -2.14 -0.44 5.44
N VAL A 41 -1.22 -0.92 4.60
CA VAL A 41 -1.30 -0.80 3.14
C VAL A 41 -1.48 -2.19 2.55
N GLY A 42 -2.50 -2.36 1.71
CA GLY A 42 -2.74 -3.58 0.95
C GLY A 42 -1.86 -3.63 -0.29
N LEU A 43 -1.13 -4.74 -0.48
CA LEU A 43 -0.53 -5.03 -1.78
C LEU A 43 -1.60 -5.59 -2.73
N PRO A 44 -1.46 -5.32 -4.05
CA PRO A 44 -2.42 -5.78 -5.05
C PRO A 44 -2.56 -7.31 -5.04
N LEU A 45 -3.77 -7.78 -5.34
CA LEU A 45 -4.08 -9.22 -5.43
C LEU A 45 -3.46 -9.90 -6.66
N ILE A 46 -3.17 -9.14 -7.71
CA ILE A 46 -2.75 -9.64 -9.01
C ILE A 46 -1.54 -8.85 -9.48
N GLY A 47 -0.58 -9.56 -10.05
CA GLY A 47 0.63 -9.00 -10.64
C GLY A 47 1.82 -9.10 -9.69
N ASP A 48 2.99 -9.22 -10.29
CA ASP A 48 4.25 -9.20 -9.56
C ASP A 48 4.65 -7.74 -9.34
N LEU A 49 5.03 -7.41 -8.10
CA LEU A 49 5.69 -6.15 -7.78
C LEU A 49 7.14 -6.45 -7.49
N SER A 50 8.05 -5.81 -8.22
CA SER A 50 9.45 -5.75 -7.83
C SER A 50 9.70 -4.46 -7.07
N PHE A 51 10.62 -4.50 -6.11
CA PHE A 51 11.08 -3.32 -5.37
C PHE A 51 12.57 -3.47 -5.14
N SER A 52 13.34 -2.40 -5.24
CA SER A 52 14.76 -2.45 -4.84
C SER A 52 14.94 -2.36 -3.32
N SER A 53 14.01 -1.72 -2.61
CA SER A 53 13.99 -1.65 -1.15
C SER A 53 12.62 -1.20 -0.63
N ILE A 54 12.26 -1.63 0.58
CA ILE A 54 11.08 -1.16 1.30
C ILE A 54 11.50 -0.64 2.69
N GLU A 55 11.27 0.65 2.94
CA GLU A 55 11.40 1.27 4.25
C GLU A 55 10.03 1.37 4.93
N LEU A 56 9.78 0.56 5.96
CA LEU A 56 8.52 0.52 6.68
C LEU A 56 8.41 1.59 7.77
N SER A 57 7.17 1.96 8.10
CA SER A 57 6.87 2.77 9.28
C SER A 57 7.13 1.99 10.58
N SER A 58 7.51 2.71 11.64
CA SER A 58 7.71 2.14 12.99
C SER A 58 6.46 1.49 13.59
N ARG A 59 5.27 1.89 13.12
CA ARG A 59 3.96 1.41 13.58
C ARG A 59 3.04 1.07 12.40
N GLY A 60 3.62 0.77 11.24
CA GLY A 60 2.88 0.42 10.03
C GLY A 60 2.79 -1.09 9.83
N SER A 61 1.99 -1.48 8.85
CA SER A 61 1.94 -2.87 8.38
C SER A 61 1.74 -2.91 6.87
N LEU A 62 2.39 -3.88 6.24
CA LEU A 62 2.15 -4.22 4.84
C LEU A 62 1.32 -5.49 4.80
N LEU A 63 0.14 -5.42 4.20
CA LEU A 63 -0.78 -6.54 4.10
C LEU A 63 -0.52 -7.24 2.77
N LEU A 64 -0.07 -8.49 2.86
CA LEU A 64 0.07 -9.36 1.70
C LEU A 64 -1.26 -10.04 1.40
N PRO A 65 -1.60 -10.27 0.12
CA PRO A 65 -2.74 -11.11 -0.23
C PRO A 65 -2.54 -12.55 0.28
N LEU A 66 -3.60 -13.35 0.27
CA LEU A 66 -3.51 -14.76 0.66
C LEU A 66 -2.44 -15.48 -0.18
N ASN A 67 -1.48 -16.12 0.48
CA ASN A 67 -0.29 -16.75 -0.12
C ASN A 67 0.71 -15.78 -0.79
N GLY A 68 0.55 -14.47 -0.61
CA GLY A 68 1.52 -13.47 -1.02
C GLY A 68 2.79 -13.55 -0.17
N LYS A 69 3.93 -13.30 -0.81
CA LYS A 69 5.27 -13.30 -0.19
C LYS A 69 6.11 -12.17 -0.74
N ILE A 70 7.08 -11.73 0.05
CA ILE A 70 8.19 -10.84 -0.37
C ILE A 70 9.44 -11.71 -0.26
N GLU A 71 10.21 -11.78 -1.35
CA GLU A 71 11.45 -12.57 -1.46
C GLU A 71 12.67 -11.67 -1.59
#